data_AF-A0A950BWZ3-F1
#
_entry.id   AF-A0A950BWZ3-F1
#
_cell.length_a   1.000
_cell.length_b   1.000
_cell.length_c   1.000
_cell.angle_alpha   90.00
_cell.angle_beta   90.00
_cell.angle_gamma   90.00
#
_symmetry.space_group_name_H-M   'P 1'
#
loop_
_entity.id
_entity.type
_entity.pdbx_description
1 polymer ?
#
loop_
_entity_poly.entity_id
_entity_poly.type
_entity_poly.pdbx_seq_one_letter_code
_entity_poly.pdbx_strand_id
1 'polypeptide(L)'
;SLGRQIEADYHDKPLTILAVLTGSLIMLADLVRRISIPHRIALIQASSYRGATTVATTLVINESFAPDVANRDVLLLDDILDTGQTLTALIRHLADRGARSVRTAVLLRKIGRQEVPIEPDYCGFTIPDVFVVGYGLDFNDDYRHLPYVGVLKEQEVVRDTQLQDS
;
A
#
# COMPACT_ATOMS: atom_id res chain seq x y z
N SER A 1 2.72 18.06 -7.06
CA SER A 1 3.36 16.82 -6.55
C SER A 1 2.55 16.34 -5.38
N LEU A 2 2.50 15.01 -5.18
CA LEU A 2 1.74 14.37 -4.09
C LEU A 2 2.03 14.99 -2.72
N GLY A 3 3.33 15.17 -2.41
CA GLY A 3 3.76 15.76 -1.13
C GLY A 3 3.17 17.15 -0.85
N ARG A 4 3.06 18.03 -1.84
CA ARG A 4 2.47 19.37 -1.65
C ARG A 4 0.96 19.33 -1.38
N GLN A 5 0.25 18.39 -1.98
CA GLN A 5 -1.19 18.20 -1.73
C GLN A 5 -1.42 17.68 -0.32
N ILE A 6 -0.68 16.65 0.08
CA ILE A 6 -0.71 16.08 1.43
C ILE A 6 -0.34 17.15 2.46
N GLU A 7 0.71 17.93 2.23
CA GLU A 7 1.14 18.99 3.14
C GLU A 7 0.05 20.06 3.35
N ALA A 8 -0.61 20.50 2.28
CA ALA A 8 -1.72 21.45 2.38
C ALA A 8 -2.91 20.88 3.18
N ASP A 9 -3.26 19.61 2.93
CA ASP A 9 -4.41 18.96 3.56
C ASP A 9 -4.19 18.63 5.05
N TYR A 10 -2.93 18.50 5.47
CA TYR A 10 -2.54 18.13 6.84
C TYR A 10 -1.83 19.24 7.62
N HIS A 11 -1.85 20.48 7.14
CA HIS A 11 -1.31 21.62 7.87
C HIS A 11 -1.89 21.70 9.29
N ASP A 12 -1.02 21.83 10.30
CA ASP A 12 -1.35 21.83 11.74
C ASP A 12 -2.13 20.61 12.25
N LYS A 13 -2.10 19.48 11.53
CA LYS A 13 -2.75 18.24 11.97
C LYS A 13 -1.74 17.22 12.53
N PRO A 14 -2.11 16.43 13.55
CA PRO A 14 -1.31 15.31 14.04
C PRO A 14 -1.28 14.15 13.02
N LEU A 15 -0.47 14.29 11.96
CA LEU A 15 -0.33 13.32 10.89
C LEU A 15 0.52 12.11 11.31
N THR A 16 0.06 10.91 10.98
CA THR A 16 0.85 9.67 10.90
C THR A 16 0.81 9.16 9.47
N ILE A 17 1.96 8.98 8.85
CA ILE A 17 2.09 8.28 7.57
C ILE A 17 2.37 6.81 7.89
N LEU A 18 1.42 5.95 7.57
CA LEU A 18 1.45 4.52 7.87
C LEU A 18 1.66 3.74 6.58
N ALA A 19 2.83 3.13 6.41
CA ALA A 19 3.18 2.41 5.19
C ALA A 19 2.90 0.91 5.30
N VAL A 20 2.25 0.36 4.27
CA VAL A 20 1.99 -1.08 4.14
C VAL A 20 3.26 -1.78 3.63
N LEU A 21 3.81 -2.68 4.44
CA LEU A 21 5.01 -3.43 4.09
C LEU A 21 4.71 -4.56 3.11
N THR A 22 5.65 -4.92 2.23
CA THR A 22 7.00 -4.33 2.06
C THR A 22 7.06 -3.30 0.93
N GLY A 23 6.15 -3.40 -0.04
CA GLY A 23 6.27 -2.71 -1.33
C GLY A 23 6.29 -1.18 -1.24
N SER A 24 5.59 -0.60 -0.26
CA SER A 24 5.52 0.85 -0.12
C SER A 24 6.79 1.52 0.45
N LEU A 25 7.80 0.76 0.88
CA LEU A 25 8.99 1.30 1.57
C LEU A 25 9.74 2.36 0.76
N ILE A 26 9.94 2.13 -0.54
CA ILE A 26 10.66 3.08 -1.41
C ILE A 26 9.82 4.34 -1.61
N MET A 27 8.52 4.18 -1.87
CA MET A 27 7.59 5.30 -1.98
C MET A 27 7.53 6.11 -0.68
N LEU A 28 7.51 5.46 0.48
CA LEU A 28 7.51 6.10 1.79
C LEU A 28 8.73 7.00 1.93
N ALA A 29 9.93 6.45 1.72
CA ALA A 29 11.18 7.19 1.86
C ALA A 29 11.22 8.42 0.95
N ASP A 30 10.71 8.32 -0.27
CA ASP A 30 10.63 9.43 -1.21
C ASP A 30 9.57 10.47 -0.84
N LEU A 31 8.43 10.02 -0.33
CA LEU A 31 7.32 10.90 0.02
C LEU A 31 7.62 11.73 1.27
N VAL A 32 8.12 11.11 2.33
CA VAL A 32 8.38 11.80 3.62
C VAL A 32 9.44 12.89 3.48
N ARG A 33 10.41 12.72 2.58
CA ARG A 33 11.43 13.74 2.24
C ARG A 33 10.85 14.95 1.51
N ARG A 34 9.62 14.85 0.98
CA ARG A 34 8.93 15.91 0.23
C ARG A 34 7.83 16.61 1.04
N ILE A 35 7.63 16.23 2.30
CA ILE A 35 6.62 16.81 3.19
C ILE A 35 7.34 17.55 4.32
N SER A 36 7.16 18.87 4.41
CA SER A 36 7.86 19.71 5.40
C SER A 36 7.17 19.83 6.76
N ILE A 37 5.91 19.40 6.88
CA ILE A 37 5.17 19.45 8.15
C ILE A 37 5.58 18.30 9.09
N PRO A 38 5.54 18.51 10.42
CA PRO A 38 5.80 17.46 11.40
C PRO A 38 4.84 16.28 11.24
N HIS A 39 5.39 15.06 11.16
CA HIS A 39 4.60 13.83 11.04
C HIS A 39 5.30 12.66 11.73
N ARG A 40 4.52 11.64 12.08
CA ARG A 40 5.04 10.33 12.50
C ARG A 40 5.13 9.40 11.29
N ILE A 41 6.12 8.53 11.30
CA ILE A 41 6.23 7.41 10.37
C ILE A 41 5.93 6.12 11.15
N ALA A 42 5.11 5.27 10.56
CA ALA A 42 4.83 3.95 11.10
C ALA A 42 4.67 2.93 9.97
N LEU A 43 4.78 1.65 10.30
CA LEU A 43 4.74 0.55 9.35
C LEU A 43 3.67 -0.44 9.79
N ILE A 44 3.01 -1.08 8.83
CA ILE A 44 2.06 -2.16 9.09
C ILE A 44 2.32 -3.29 8.10
N GLN A 45 2.36 -4.52 8.59
CA GLN A 45 2.43 -5.70 7.74
C GLN A 45 1.05 -6.36 7.73
N ALA A 46 0.53 -6.58 6.52
CA ALA A 46 -0.73 -7.26 6.33
C ALA A 46 -0.55 -8.35 5.27
N SER A 47 -1.05 -9.55 5.55
CA SER A 47 -1.00 -10.67 4.62
C SER A 47 -2.38 -11.30 4.46
N SER A 48 -2.69 -11.78 3.26
CA SER A 48 -3.90 -12.56 3.02
C SER A 48 -3.63 -14.02 3.40
N TYR A 49 -4.40 -14.56 4.35
CA TYR A 49 -4.31 -15.99 4.68
C TYR A 49 -5.13 -16.82 3.70
N ARG A 50 -4.50 -17.80 3.04
CA ARG A 50 -5.19 -18.83 2.26
C ARG A 50 -5.39 -20.05 3.18
N GLY A 51 -6.62 -20.29 3.62
CA GLY A 51 -6.99 -21.53 4.30
C GLY A 51 -7.02 -22.72 3.32
N ALA A 52 -7.24 -23.94 3.84
CA ALA A 52 -7.40 -25.16 3.03
C ALA A 52 -8.61 -25.13 2.07
N THR A 53 -9.49 -24.15 2.22
CA THR A 53 -10.56 -23.80 1.28
C THR A 53 -10.12 -22.60 0.44
N THR A 54 -10.34 -22.70 -0.88
CA THR A 54 -9.85 -21.80 -1.95
C THR A 54 -10.36 -20.35 -1.92
N VAL A 55 -10.83 -19.86 -0.77
CA VAL A 55 -11.35 -18.51 -0.59
C VAL A 55 -10.50 -17.80 0.48
N ALA A 56 -9.61 -16.91 0.04
CA ALA A 56 -8.86 -16.03 0.93
C ALA A 56 -9.82 -14.96 1.48
N THR A 57 -10.20 -15.02 2.77
CA THR A 57 -11.17 -14.06 3.33
C THR A 57 -10.75 -13.37 4.61
N THR A 58 -9.60 -13.70 5.21
CA THR A 58 -9.14 -13.00 6.42
C THR A 58 -7.77 -12.40 6.21
N LEU A 59 -7.72 -11.06 6.20
CA LEU A 59 -6.48 -10.30 6.30
C LEU A 59 -5.90 -10.50 7.69
N VAL A 60 -4.65 -10.93 7.78
CA VAL A 60 -3.91 -11.04 9.03
C VAL A 60 -3.02 -9.81 9.14
N ILE A 61 -3.21 -9.05 10.21
CA ILE A 61 -2.42 -7.85 10.52
C ILE A 61 -1.41 -8.20 11.59
N ASN A 62 -0.14 -7.89 11.34
CA ASN A 62 0.91 -8.08 12.34
C ASN A 62 0.88 -6.94 13.37
N GLU A 63 0.31 -7.23 14.54
CA GLU A 63 0.10 -6.25 15.59
C GLU A 63 1.37 -5.77 16.29
N SER A 64 2.47 -6.51 16.16
CA SER A 64 3.74 -6.15 16.80
C SER A 64 4.32 -4.84 16.26
N PHE A 65 3.91 -4.43 15.06
CA PHE A 65 4.34 -3.19 14.41
C PHE A 65 3.27 -2.10 14.40
N ALA A 66 2.05 -2.39 14.87
CA ALA A 66 0.94 -1.47 14.72
C ALA A 66 1.14 -0.21 15.59
N PRO A 67 1.17 0.99 14.99
CA PRO A 67 1.35 2.22 15.75
C PRO A 67 0.10 2.57 16.57
N ASP A 68 0.30 3.36 17.63
CA ASP A 68 -0.81 4.09 18.26
C ASP A 68 -1.28 5.22 17.31
N VAL A 69 -2.49 5.04 16.78
CA VAL A 69 -3.16 5.96 15.86
C VAL A 69 -4.29 6.75 16.51
N ALA A 70 -4.54 6.55 17.82
CA ALA A 70 -5.66 7.19 18.49
C ALA A 70 -5.57 8.72 18.41
N ASN A 71 -6.68 9.36 18.02
CA ASN A 71 -6.81 10.81 17.84
C ASN A 71 -5.84 11.44 16.81
N ARG A 72 -5.27 10.63 15.91
CA ARG A 72 -4.39 11.09 14.82
C ARG A 72 -5.06 10.99 13.46
N ASP A 73 -4.66 11.85 12.54
CA ASP A 73 -4.99 11.62 11.13
C ASP A 73 -3.96 10.65 10.54
N VAL A 74 -4.45 9.62 9.87
CA VAL A 74 -3.62 8.59 9.26
C VAL A 74 -3.66 8.73 7.75
N LEU A 75 -2.48 8.83 7.14
CA LEU A 75 -2.29 8.61 5.71
C LEU A 75 -1.76 7.20 5.51
N LEU A 76 -2.65 6.28 5.11
CA LEU A 76 -2.32 4.90 4.78
C LEU A 76 -1.68 4.85 3.39
N LEU A 77 -0.41 4.49 3.33
CA LEU A 77 0.41 4.48 2.13
C LEU A 77 0.62 3.04 1.65
N ASP A 78 0.29 2.77 0.40
CA ASP A 78 0.50 1.46 -0.24
C ASP A 78 1.17 1.64 -1.61
N ASP A 79 1.83 0.61 -2.12
CA ASP A 79 2.46 0.68 -3.43
C ASP A 79 1.43 0.55 -4.57
N ILE A 80 0.40 -0.28 -4.40
CA ILE A 80 -0.60 -0.51 -5.44
C ILE A 80 -2.01 -0.73 -4.92
N LEU A 81 -2.97 -0.02 -5.50
CA LEU A 81 -4.38 -0.37 -5.41
C LEU A 81 -4.76 -1.32 -6.56
N ASP A 82 -4.88 -2.61 -6.23
CA ASP A 82 -5.47 -3.66 -7.08
C ASP A 82 -6.96 -3.88 -6.75
N THR A 83 -7.30 -4.98 -6.06
CA THR A 83 -8.70 -5.33 -5.72
C THR A 83 -9.32 -4.43 -4.66
N GLY A 84 -8.50 -3.76 -3.83
CA GLY A 84 -8.95 -2.86 -2.77
C GLY A 84 -9.33 -3.52 -1.45
N GLN A 85 -9.26 -4.85 -1.36
CA GLN A 85 -9.59 -5.60 -0.14
C GLN A 85 -8.67 -5.24 1.02
N THR A 86 -7.35 -5.24 0.80
CA THR A 86 -6.34 -4.93 1.82
C THR A 86 -6.54 -3.52 2.38
N LEU A 87 -6.58 -2.50 1.52
CA LEU A 87 -6.80 -1.11 1.95
C LEU A 87 -8.12 -0.95 2.71
N THR A 88 -9.21 -1.54 2.22
CA THR A 88 -10.51 -1.46 2.90
C THR A 88 -10.48 -2.07 4.30
N ALA A 89 -9.85 -3.22 4.46
CA ALA A 89 -9.71 -3.87 5.75
C ALA A 89 -8.81 -3.06 6.70
N LEU A 90 -7.69 -2.51 6.21
CA LEU A 90 -6.81 -1.65 6.99
C LEU A 90 -7.48 -0.33 7.42
N ILE A 91 -8.28 0.29 6.54
CA ILE A 91 -9.04 1.49 6.89
C ILE A 91 -9.98 1.21 8.07
N ARG A 92 -10.73 0.10 8.03
CA ARG A 92 -11.62 -0.32 9.12
C ARG A 92 -10.83 -0.57 10.40
N HIS A 93 -9.73 -1.32 10.32
CA HIS A 93 -8.86 -1.62 11.44
C HIS A 93 -8.33 -0.36 12.14
N LEU A 94 -7.91 0.64 11.36
CA LEU A 94 -7.38 1.90 11.90
C LEU A 94 -8.49 2.77 12.52
N ALA A 95 -9.69 2.78 11.91
CA ALA A 95 -10.85 3.45 12.47
C ALA A 95 -11.28 2.84 13.82
N ASP A 96 -11.31 1.51 13.92
CA ASP A 96 -11.64 0.78 15.16
C ASP A 96 -10.62 1.05 16.28
N ARG A 97 -9.40 1.47 15.92
CA ARG A 97 -8.35 1.91 16.86
C ARG A 97 -8.38 3.38 17.23
N GLY A 98 -9.42 4.09 16.82
CA GLY A 98 -9.62 5.49 17.18
C GLY A 98 -8.81 6.48 16.35
N ALA A 99 -8.38 6.11 15.14
CA ALA A 99 -7.88 7.08 14.18
C ALA A 99 -8.93 8.19 13.95
N ARG A 100 -8.51 9.45 13.97
CA ARG A 100 -9.38 10.61 13.77
C ARG A 100 -9.90 10.69 12.33
N SER A 101 -9.03 10.39 11.38
CA SER A 101 -9.37 10.19 9.99
C SER A 101 -8.38 9.21 9.36
N VAL A 102 -8.82 8.51 8.32
CA VAL A 102 -7.96 7.67 7.49
C VAL A 102 -8.15 8.10 6.04
N ARG A 103 -7.06 8.52 5.40
CA ARG A 103 -6.99 8.71 3.96
C ARG A 103 -5.91 7.82 3.37
N THR A 104 -5.97 7.59 2.07
CA THR A 104 -5.12 6.65 1.35
C THR A 104 -4.24 7.35 0.32
N ALA A 105 -2.99 6.93 0.23
CA ALA A 105 -2.09 7.28 -0.85
C ALA A 105 -1.54 6.02 -1.49
N VAL A 106 -1.59 5.93 -2.82
CA VAL A 106 -1.01 4.82 -3.57
C VAL A 106 -0.07 5.31 -4.65
N LEU A 107 1.02 4.57 -4.89
CA LEU A 107 1.89 4.86 -6.03
C LEU A 107 1.15 4.54 -7.32
N LEU A 108 0.58 3.35 -7.41
CA LEU A 108 -0.11 2.84 -8.60
C LEU A 108 -1.57 2.52 -8.31
N ARG A 109 -2.44 2.81 -9.26
CA ARG A 109 -3.83 2.36 -9.26
C ARG A 109 -4.12 1.61 -10.54
N LYS A 110 -4.53 0.34 -10.44
CA LYS A 110 -5.02 -0.44 -11.59
C LYS A 110 -6.46 -0.10 -11.89
N ILE A 111 -6.77 0.27 -13.13
CA ILE A 111 -8.17 0.54 -13.55
C ILE A 111 -8.90 -0.77 -13.81
N GLY A 112 -10.14 -0.86 -13.31
CA GLY A 112 -11.05 -1.98 -13.58
C GLY A 112 -10.80 -3.22 -12.72
N ARG A 113 -9.99 -3.09 -11.65
CA ARG A 113 -9.61 -4.21 -10.78
C ARG A 113 -10.25 -4.20 -9.41
N GLN A 114 -10.77 -3.05 -8.97
CA GLN A 114 -11.37 -2.91 -7.65
C GLN A 114 -12.63 -3.79 -7.54
N GLU A 115 -12.67 -4.64 -6.52
CA GLU A 115 -13.80 -5.51 -6.18
C GLU A 115 -14.68 -4.90 -5.06
N VAL A 116 -14.20 -3.81 -4.46
CA VAL A 116 -14.88 -3.04 -3.42
C VAL A 116 -14.91 -1.56 -3.81
N PRO A 117 -15.91 -0.79 -3.35
CA PRO A 117 -16.04 0.62 -3.70
C PRO A 117 -14.99 1.46 -2.95
N ILE A 118 -13.76 1.52 -3.49
CA ILE A 118 -12.65 2.29 -2.94
C ILE A 118 -11.94 3.09 -4.03
N GLU A 119 -11.62 4.33 -3.70
CA GLU A 119 -10.84 5.26 -4.50
C GLU A 119 -9.71 5.80 -3.62
N PRO A 120 -8.46 5.90 -4.11
CA PRO A 120 -7.39 6.46 -3.32
C PRO A 120 -7.54 7.99 -3.25
N ASP A 121 -7.39 8.58 -2.06
CA ASP A 121 -7.42 10.04 -1.90
C ASP A 121 -6.25 10.70 -2.65
N TYR A 122 -5.12 10.01 -2.72
CA TYR A 122 -3.93 10.45 -3.41
C TYR A 122 -3.39 9.32 -4.30
N CYS A 123 -3.23 9.58 -5.59
CA CYS A 123 -2.74 8.60 -6.56
C CYS A 123 -1.51 9.14 -7.29
N GLY A 124 -0.44 8.37 -7.33
CA GLY A 124 0.74 8.69 -8.14
C GLY A 124 0.45 8.53 -9.62
N PHE A 125 0.09 7.31 -10.03
CA PHE A 125 -0.15 6.94 -11.42
C PHE A 125 -1.31 5.96 -11.55
N THR A 126 -2.05 6.12 -12.64
CA THR A 126 -3.09 5.19 -13.06
C THR A 126 -2.52 4.29 -14.14
N ILE A 127 -2.70 2.97 -14.01
CA ILE A 127 -2.17 1.96 -14.92
C ILE A 127 -3.27 0.98 -15.40
N PRO A 128 -3.11 0.35 -16.58
CA PRO A 128 -3.96 -0.76 -16.98
C PRO A 128 -3.74 -1.99 -16.08
N ASP A 129 -4.56 -3.04 -16.25
CA ASP A 129 -4.33 -4.32 -15.57
C ASP A 129 -3.16 -5.08 -16.20
N VAL A 130 -1.96 -4.75 -15.74
CA VAL A 130 -0.70 -5.42 -16.10
C VAL A 130 0.08 -5.77 -14.85
N PHE A 131 0.91 -6.81 -14.92
CA PHE A 131 1.80 -7.16 -13.82
C PHE A 131 3.02 -6.23 -13.83
N VAL A 132 3.32 -5.58 -12.70
CA VAL A 132 4.38 -4.57 -12.59
C VAL A 132 5.35 -4.91 -11.47
N VAL A 133 6.61 -4.55 -11.66
CA VAL A 133 7.70 -4.76 -10.70
C VAL A 133 8.61 -3.53 -10.63
N GLY A 134 9.46 -3.47 -9.62
CA GLY A 134 10.41 -2.39 -9.41
C GLY A 134 9.84 -1.24 -8.60
N TYR A 135 10.73 -0.37 -8.11
CA TYR A 135 10.37 0.73 -7.21
C TYR A 135 9.60 0.27 -5.96
N GLY A 136 10.03 -0.87 -5.39
CA GLY A 136 9.41 -1.49 -4.23
C GLY A 136 8.43 -2.61 -4.57
N LEU A 137 7.79 -2.57 -5.75
CA LEU A 137 6.93 -3.65 -6.24
C LEU A 137 7.77 -4.88 -6.60
N ASP A 138 7.22 -6.07 -6.36
CA ASP A 138 7.95 -7.33 -6.54
C ASP A 138 7.20 -8.39 -7.34
N PHE A 139 7.98 -9.40 -7.69
CA PHE A 139 7.48 -10.72 -8.01
C PHE A 139 8.37 -11.73 -7.27
N ASN A 140 7.78 -12.50 -6.36
CA ASN A 140 8.48 -13.46 -5.51
C ASN A 140 9.65 -12.82 -4.73
N ASP A 141 9.42 -11.64 -4.16
CA ASP A 141 10.41 -10.82 -3.45
C ASP A 141 11.61 -10.31 -4.29
N ASP A 142 11.67 -10.60 -5.58
CA ASP A 142 12.67 -10.05 -6.49
C ASP A 142 12.19 -8.72 -7.14
N TYR A 143 13.08 -8.04 -7.85
CA TYR A 143 12.87 -6.83 -8.63
C TYR A 143 12.58 -5.55 -7.83
N ARG A 144 12.29 -5.61 -6.53
CA ARG A 144 12.01 -4.42 -5.67
C ARG A 144 13.02 -3.29 -5.80
N HIS A 145 14.30 -3.63 -6.00
CA HIS A 145 15.43 -2.71 -6.04
C HIS A 145 15.55 -1.90 -7.32
N LEU A 146 14.81 -2.25 -8.39
CA LEU A 146 14.88 -1.53 -9.65
C LEU A 146 14.41 -0.07 -9.46
N PRO A 147 15.11 0.93 -10.03
CA PRO A 147 14.80 2.34 -9.80
C PRO A 147 13.61 2.85 -10.65
N TYR A 148 12.90 1.95 -11.33
CA TYR A 148 11.78 2.23 -12.21
C TYR A 148 10.68 1.19 -11.99
N VAL A 149 9.47 1.51 -12.45
CA VAL A 149 8.38 0.55 -12.57
C VAL A 149 8.41 -0.05 -13.98
N GLY A 150 8.52 -1.37 -14.07
CA GLY A 150 8.51 -2.14 -15.32
C GLY A 150 7.31 -3.07 -15.39
N VAL A 151 6.89 -3.43 -16.61
CA VAL A 151 5.88 -4.47 -16.84
C VAL A 151 6.59 -5.80 -17.02
N LEU A 152 6.21 -6.80 -16.22
CA LEU A 152 6.75 -8.16 -16.34
C LEU A 152 6.03 -8.91 -17.46
N LYS A 153 6.78 -9.61 -18.34
CA LYS A 153 6.17 -10.31 -19.47
C LYS A 153 5.48 -11.58 -19.00
N GLU A 154 4.33 -11.91 -19.59
CA GLU A 154 3.50 -13.06 -19.21
C GLU A 154 4.27 -14.41 -19.22
N GLN A 155 5.21 -14.57 -20.15
CA GLN A 155 6.06 -15.76 -20.24
C GLN A 155 7.00 -15.93 -19.03
N GLU A 156 7.43 -14.81 -18.43
CA GLU A 156 8.29 -14.80 -17.24
C GLU A 156 7.46 -15.10 -15.98
N VAL A 157 6.23 -14.59 -15.90
CA VAL A 157 5.28 -14.88 -14.82
C VAL A 157 4.96 -16.38 -14.76
N VAL A 158 4.66 -17.01 -15.91
CA VAL A 158 4.30 -18.43 -15.97
C VAL A 158 5.49 -19.33 -15.63
N ARG A 159 6.69 -19.01 -16.13
CA ARG A 159 7.89 -19.81 -15.93
C ARG A 159 8.30 -19.89 -14.47
N ASP A 160 8.25 -18.77 -13.76
CA ASP A 160 8.67 -18.73 -12.36
C ASP A 160 7.61 -19.31 -11.42
N THR A 161 6.31 -19.20 -11.77
CA THR A 161 5.25 -19.90 -11.02
C THR A 161 5.44 -21.42 -11.10
N GLN A 162 5.82 -21.95 -12.27
CA GLN A 162 6.06 -23.39 -12.46
C GLN A 162 7.30 -23.92 -11.73
N LEU A 163 8.32 -23.09 -11.50
CA LEU A 163 9.54 -23.47 -10.78
C LEU A 163 9.35 -23.54 -9.25
N GLN A 164 8.28 -22.94 -8.72
CA GLN A 164 7.97 -22.95 -7.29
C GLN A 164 7.06 -24.11 -6.87
N ASP A 165 6.28 -24.66 -7.81
CA ASP A 165 5.41 -25.83 -7.58
C ASP A 165 6.13 -27.18 -7.77
N SER A 166 7.44 -27.16 -8.03
CA SER A 166 8.32 -28.32 -8.28
C SER A 166 9.37 -28.48 -7.19
#